data_AF-A0A3S0AYL0-F1
#
_entry.id   AF-A0A3S0AYL0-F1
#
_cell.length_a   1.000
_cell.length_b   1.000
_cell.length_c   1.000
_cell.angle_alpha   90.00
_cell.angle_beta   90.00
_cell.angle_gamma   90.00
#
_symmetry.space_group_name_H-M   'P 1'
#
loop_
_entity.id
_entity.type
_entity.pdbx_description
1 polymer ?
#
loop_
_entity_poly.entity_id
_entity_poly.type
_entity_poly.pdbx_seq_one_letter_code
_entity_poly.pdbx_strand_id
1 'polypeptide(L)'
;MSLKATWYRDKLLKKFRRGFHGYPVATVAYYGPDDRLASKAVVGIAPDENAEVEMLERWYAETGDIRQDPAISEAIVRYIESHAVRSVLTPGRIIGCPHEAGVHYPEGGTCPVCTYWAGRDRFTGERLDGEKESDA
;
A
#
# COMPACT_ATOMS: atom_id res chain seq x y z
N MET A 1 -12.04 7.51 -18.84
CA MET A 1 -10.68 6.93 -18.70
C MET A 1 -10.33 6.14 -19.95
N SER A 2 -9.06 6.13 -20.36
CA SER A 2 -8.60 5.38 -21.55
C SER A 2 -8.62 3.86 -21.30
N LEU A 3 -8.80 3.06 -22.36
CA LEU A 3 -8.69 1.59 -22.30
C LEU A 3 -7.33 1.12 -21.75
N LYS A 4 -6.26 1.86 -22.06
CA LYS A 4 -4.91 1.59 -21.53
C LYS A 4 -4.84 1.82 -20.01
N ALA A 5 -5.54 2.84 -19.52
CA ALA A 5 -5.56 3.21 -18.10
C ALA A 5 -6.26 2.13 -17.26
N THR A 6 -7.38 1.59 -17.72
CA THR A 6 -8.08 0.50 -17.03
C THR A 6 -7.30 -0.82 -17.09
N TRP A 7 -6.57 -1.06 -18.19
CA TRP A 7 -5.84 -2.31 -18.38
C TRP A 7 -4.81 -2.61 -17.29
N TYR A 8 -3.96 -1.63 -16.92
CA TYR A 8 -2.93 -1.85 -15.88
C TYR A 8 -3.52 -2.08 -14.50
N ARG A 9 -4.58 -1.34 -14.16
CA ARG A 9 -5.31 -1.53 -12.91
C ARG A 9 -5.90 -2.94 -12.84
N ASP A 10 -6.58 -3.36 -13.89
CA ASP A 10 -7.21 -4.69 -13.95
C ASP A 10 -6.17 -5.81 -13.94
N LYS A 11 -5.02 -5.60 -14.58
CA LYS A 11 -3.86 -6.50 -14.54
C LYS A 11 -3.29 -6.62 -13.14
N LEU A 12 -3.16 -5.52 -12.40
CA LEU A 12 -2.70 -5.52 -11.01
C LEU A 12 -3.70 -6.25 -10.10
N LEU A 13 -4.99 -5.97 -10.23
CA LEU A 13 -6.06 -6.68 -9.50
C LEU A 13 -6.04 -8.19 -9.80
N LYS A 14 -5.78 -8.57 -11.05
CA LYS A 14 -5.63 -9.98 -11.43
C LYS A 14 -4.42 -10.62 -10.73
N LYS A 15 -3.29 -9.91 -10.61
CA LYS A 15 -2.11 -10.41 -9.89
C LYS A 15 -2.43 -10.62 -8.39
N PHE A 16 -3.13 -9.70 -7.74
CA PHE A 16 -3.56 -9.86 -6.35
C PHE A 16 -4.44 -11.10 -6.14
N ARG A 17 -5.42 -11.33 -7.02
CA ARG A 17 -6.33 -12.48 -6.94
C ARG A 17 -5.65 -13.84 -7.13
N ARG A 18 -4.46 -13.89 -7.72
CA ARG A 18 -3.70 -15.14 -7.81
C ARG A 18 -3.23 -15.58 -6.41
N GLY A 19 -2.91 -14.64 -5.52
CA GLY A 19 -2.35 -15.00 -4.22
C GLY A 19 -0.96 -15.61 -4.33
N PHE A 20 -0.56 -16.33 -3.29
CA PHE A 20 0.82 -16.82 -3.13
C PHE A 20 1.13 -18.03 -4.01
N HIS A 21 2.24 -17.94 -4.74
CA HIS A 21 2.80 -18.91 -5.69
C HIS A 21 4.33 -19.04 -5.56
N GLY A 22 4.88 -18.72 -4.39
CA GLY A 22 6.32 -18.73 -4.11
C GLY A 22 7.01 -17.38 -4.28
N TYR A 23 8.33 -17.41 -4.12
CA TYR A 23 9.19 -16.23 -4.11
C TYR A 23 9.92 -16.01 -5.45
N PRO A 24 10.29 -14.77 -5.81
CA PRO A 24 10.13 -13.53 -5.03
C PRO A 24 8.67 -13.08 -4.87
N VAL A 25 8.36 -12.46 -3.73
CA VAL A 25 7.03 -11.89 -3.43
C VAL A 25 7.11 -10.37 -3.47
N ALA A 26 6.28 -9.74 -4.29
CA ALA A 26 6.00 -8.32 -4.18
C ALA A 26 4.79 -8.09 -3.25
N THR A 27 4.93 -7.21 -2.28
CA THR A 27 3.80 -6.71 -1.47
C THR A 27 3.49 -5.28 -1.88
N VAL A 28 2.27 -5.05 -2.36
CA VAL A 28 1.76 -3.70 -2.69
C VAL A 28 0.90 -3.21 -1.53
N ALA A 29 1.41 -2.23 -0.80
CA ALA A 29 0.74 -1.58 0.33
C ALA A 29 0.35 -0.14 -0.01
N TYR A 30 -0.86 0.25 0.38
CA TYR A 30 -1.36 1.61 0.20
C TYR A 30 -1.43 2.32 1.55
N TYR A 31 -1.12 3.62 1.54
CA TYR A 31 -1.12 4.52 2.68
C TYR A 31 -1.90 5.79 2.34
N GLY A 32 -2.54 6.38 3.34
CA GLY A 32 -3.52 7.44 3.17
C GLY A 32 -3.69 8.29 4.42
N PRO A 33 -4.18 9.54 4.30
CA PRO A 33 -4.54 10.34 5.48
C PRO A 33 -5.56 9.64 6.39
N ASP A 34 -6.40 8.78 5.81
CA ASP A 34 -7.37 7.91 6.47
C ASP A 34 -7.45 6.53 5.78
N ASP A 35 -8.43 5.69 6.13
CA ASP A 35 -8.66 4.37 5.54
C ASP A 35 -9.42 4.38 4.21
N ARG A 36 -9.85 5.55 3.73
CA ARG A 36 -10.68 5.72 2.53
C ARG A 36 -9.88 6.19 1.33
N LEU A 37 -8.97 7.15 1.53
CA LEU A 37 -8.20 7.81 0.48
C LEU A 37 -6.74 7.36 0.50
N ALA A 38 -6.28 6.68 -0.54
CA ALA A 38 -4.87 6.32 -0.66
C ALA A 38 -4.09 7.44 -1.39
N SER A 39 -3.04 7.97 -0.78
CA SER A 39 -2.16 8.98 -1.38
C SER A 39 -0.72 8.52 -1.58
N LYS A 40 -0.38 7.32 -1.10
CA LYS A 40 0.94 6.69 -1.28
C LYS A 40 0.80 5.20 -1.55
N ALA A 41 1.61 4.69 -2.46
CA ALA A 41 1.76 3.27 -2.74
C ALA A 41 3.21 2.86 -2.50
N VAL A 42 3.42 1.74 -1.83
CA VAL A 42 4.74 1.17 -1.56
C VAL A 42 4.76 -0.25 -2.07
N VAL A 43 5.79 -0.60 -2.82
CA VAL A 43 6.04 -1.96 -3.27
C VAL A 43 7.36 -2.44 -2.70
N GLY A 44 7.28 -3.42 -1.81
CA GLY A 44 8.44 -4.13 -1.28
C GLY A 44 8.54 -5.52 -1.90
N ILE A 45 9.75 -5.95 -2.29
CA ILE A 45 10.00 -7.28 -2.83
C ILE A 45 10.95 -8.04 -1.91
N ALA A 46 10.51 -9.21 -1.44
CA ALA A 46 11.33 -10.18 -0.71
C ALA A 46 11.71 -11.35 -1.63
N PRO A 47 13.01 -11.70 -1.75
CA PRO A 47 13.47 -12.76 -2.66
C PRO A 47 13.20 -14.18 -2.15
N ASP A 48 13.01 -14.36 -0.83
CA ASP A 48 12.70 -15.63 -0.17
C ASP A 48 11.90 -15.40 1.13
N GLU A 49 11.54 -16.49 1.81
CA GLU A 49 10.65 -16.49 2.98
C GLU A 49 11.21 -15.79 4.21
N ASN A 50 12.53 -15.81 4.39
CA ASN A 50 13.18 -15.29 5.57
C ASN A 50 13.99 -14.03 5.28
N ALA A 51 14.12 -13.65 4.00
CA ALA A 51 14.76 -12.43 3.60
C ALA A 51 13.92 -11.21 3.95
N GLU A 52 14.61 -10.15 4.35
CA GLU A 52 14.03 -8.82 4.42
C GLU A 52 13.67 -8.31 3.01
N VAL A 53 12.91 -7.21 2.96
CA VAL A 53 12.62 -6.54 1.71
C VAL A 53 13.90 -5.92 1.16
N GLU A 54 14.41 -6.46 0.05
CA GLU A 54 15.65 -5.99 -0.59
C GLU A 54 15.40 -4.85 -1.58
N MET A 55 14.20 -4.83 -2.19
CA MET A 55 13.82 -3.84 -3.20
C MET A 55 12.56 -3.12 -2.76
N LEU A 56 12.63 -1.79 -2.73
CA LEU A 56 11.56 -0.96 -2.20
C LEU A 56 11.35 0.26 -3.09
N GLU A 57 10.15 0.40 -3.64
CA GLU A 57 9.76 1.56 -4.45
C GLU A 57 8.52 2.24 -3.87
N ARG A 58 8.47 3.57 -3.98
CA ARG A 58 7.41 4.41 -3.41
C ARG A 58 6.87 5.38 -4.45
N TRP A 59 5.55 5.43 -4.57
CA TRP A 59 4.85 6.43 -5.37
C TRP A 59 3.93 7.26 -4.49
N TYR A 60 3.76 8.52 -4.88
CA TYR A 60 2.94 9.50 -4.18
C TYR A 60 1.97 10.13 -5.18
N ALA A 61 0.76 10.42 -4.72
CA ALA A 61 -0.21 11.24 -5.43
C ALA A 61 -0.38 12.55 -4.66
N GLU A 62 -0.18 13.68 -5.34
CA GLU A 62 -0.45 15.00 -4.76
C GLU A 62 -1.94 15.25 -4.58
N THR A 63 -2.76 14.71 -5.49
CA THR A 63 -4.22 14.83 -5.44
C THR A 63 -4.90 13.52 -5.86
N GLY A 64 -6.10 13.28 -5.32
CA GLY A 64 -6.91 12.12 -5.66
C GLY A 64 -6.41 10.80 -5.04
N ASP A 65 -7.10 9.71 -5.40
CA ASP A 65 -6.77 8.37 -4.93
C ASP A 65 -5.76 7.69 -5.86
N ILE A 66 -4.58 7.39 -5.33
CA ILE A 66 -3.48 6.78 -6.09
C ILE A 66 -3.84 5.42 -6.71
N ARG A 67 -4.83 4.71 -6.14
CA ARG A 67 -5.32 3.43 -6.69
C ARG A 67 -6.09 3.61 -8.00
N GLN A 68 -6.53 4.84 -8.30
CA GLN A 68 -7.20 5.21 -9.55
C GLN A 68 -6.27 5.89 -10.55
N ASP A 69 -5.02 6.18 -10.17
CA ASP A 69 -4.05 6.79 -11.08
C ASP A 69 -3.51 5.72 -12.06
N PRO A 70 -3.75 5.91 -13.38
CA PRO A 70 -3.30 4.94 -14.37
C PRO A 70 -1.78 4.94 -14.59
N ALA A 71 -1.10 6.07 -14.39
CA ALA A 71 0.34 6.15 -14.49
C ALA A 71 0.99 5.37 -13.34
N ILE A 72 0.43 5.47 -12.13
CA ILE A 72 0.91 4.69 -10.99
C ILE A 72 0.62 3.20 -11.15
N SER A 73 -0.58 2.84 -11.64
CA SER A 73 -0.90 1.44 -11.95
C SER A 73 0.06 0.85 -12.99
N GLU A 74 0.40 1.61 -14.03
CA GLU A 74 1.39 1.23 -15.04
C GLU A 74 2.79 1.06 -14.41
N ALA A 75 3.24 2.02 -13.60
CA ALA A 75 4.55 1.99 -12.95
C ALA A 75 4.71 0.78 -12.02
N ILE A 76 3.72 0.52 -11.15
CA ILE A 76 3.72 -0.64 -10.24
C ILE A 76 3.81 -1.95 -11.02
N VAL A 77 3.00 -2.11 -12.08
CA VAL A 77 3.02 -3.34 -12.88
C VAL A 77 4.38 -3.54 -13.56
N ARG A 78 4.98 -2.47 -14.09
CA ARG A 78 6.31 -2.55 -14.73
C ARG A 78 7.40 -2.89 -13.73
N TYR A 79 7.37 -2.27 -12.55
CA TYR A 79 8.31 -2.55 -11.47
C TYR A 79 8.22 -4.01 -11.02
N ILE A 80 7.01 -4.53 -10.82
CA ILE A 80 6.78 -5.95 -10.50
C ILE A 80 7.34 -6.87 -11.59
N GLU A 81 7.15 -6.51 -12.86
CA GLU A 81 7.57 -7.34 -14.01
C GLU A 81 9.08 -7.31 -14.25
N SER A 82 9.77 -6.22 -13.92
CA SER A 82 11.22 -6.14 -14.05
C SER A 82 11.99 -6.98 -13.00
N HIS A 83 11.31 -7.41 -11.92
CA HIS A 83 11.93 -8.15 -10.82
C HIS A 83 11.53 -9.64 -10.78
N ALA A 84 10.96 -10.18 -11.87
CA ALA A 84 10.62 -11.60 -12.02
C ALA A 84 9.79 -12.18 -10.86
N VAL A 85 8.94 -11.38 -10.22
CA VAL A 85 8.20 -11.81 -9.03
C VAL A 85 7.19 -12.90 -9.35
N ARG A 86 7.08 -13.88 -8.45
CA ARG A 86 6.16 -15.01 -8.59
C ARG A 86 4.80 -14.73 -7.96
N SER A 87 4.80 -14.04 -6.82
CA SER A 87 3.58 -13.67 -6.11
C SER A 87 3.46 -12.16 -5.97
N VAL A 88 2.23 -11.66 -6.02
CA VAL A 88 1.91 -10.28 -5.69
C VAL A 88 0.82 -10.29 -4.62
N LEU A 89 1.16 -9.80 -3.44
CA LEU A 89 0.26 -9.72 -2.29
C LEU A 89 -0.14 -8.27 -2.03
N THR A 90 -1.28 -8.10 -1.39
CA THR A 90 -1.74 -6.80 -0.90
C THR A 90 -2.55 -7.00 0.37
N PRO A 91 -2.49 -6.08 1.35
CA PRO A 91 -3.40 -6.09 2.51
C PRO A 91 -4.87 -5.89 2.13
N GLY A 92 -5.16 -5.45 0.90
CA GLY A 92 -6.53 -5.18 0.42
C GLY A 92 -7.16 -3.91 1.00
N ARG A 93 -6.42 -3.13 1.78
CA ARG A 93 -6.85 -1.89 2.42
C ARG A 93 -5.69 -0.92 2.58
N ILE A 94 -5.99 0.28 3.05
CA ILE A 94 -4.99 1.27 3.45
C ILE A 94 -4.50 0.90 4.85
N ILE A 95 -3.18 0.86 5.07
CA ILE A 95 -2.58 0.33 6.30
C ILE A 95 -1.69 1.34 7.05
N GLY A 96 -2.00 2.62 6.91
CA GLY A 96 -1.34 3.68 7.67
C GLY A 96 -1.26 5.03 6.96
N CYS A 97 -0.70 6.00 7.67
CA CYS A 97 -0.46 7.35 7.17
C CYS A 97 0.69 7.37 6.13
N PRO A 98 0.62 8.22 5.10
CA PRO A 98 1.70 8.40 4.12
C PRO A 98 2.99 8.96 4.73
N HIS A 99 2.90 9.64 5.89
CA HIS A 99 4.03 10.24 6.59
C HIS A 99 4.84 9.20 7.40
N GLU A 100 6.15 9.19 7.18
CA GLU A 100 7.10 8.27 7.81
C GLU A 100 7.62 8.83 9.15
N ALA A 101 7.58 7.99 10.20
CA ALA A 101 8.20 8.28 11.49
C ALA A 101 9.73 8.34 11.34
N GLY A 102 10.40 9.17 12.15
CA GLY A 102 11.83 9.49 12.01
C GLY A 102 12.17 10.46 10.86
N VAL A 103 11.25 10.66 9.91
CA VAL A 103 11.41 11.61 8.79
C VAL A 103 10.49 12.83 8.97
N HIS A 104 9.20 12.59 9.16
CA HIS A 104 8.17 13.65 9.22
C HIS A 104 7.77 14.02 10.65
N TYR A 105 7.94 13.08 11.58
CA TYR A 105 7.66 13.24 13.01
C TYR A 105 8.55 12.28 13.81
N PRO A 106 8.72 12.49 15.12
CA PRO A 106 9.61 11.66 15.93
C PRO A 106 9.30 10.16 15.84
N GLU A 107 10.34 9.33 15.85
CA GLU A 107 10.21 7.88 15.88
C GLU A 107 9.38 7.42 17.10
N GLY A 108 8.50 6.43 16.91
CA GLY A 108 7.54 5.99 17.93
C GLY A 108 6.40 6.98 18.24
N GLY A 109 6.39 8.16 17.61
CA GLY A 109 5.34 9.17 17.78
C GLY A 109 4.07 8.86 16.99
N THR A 110 3.04 9.69 17.21
CA THR A 110 1.83 9.72 16.38
C THR A 110 1.96 10.82 15.32
N CYS A 111 1.51 10.55 14.09
CA CYS A 111 1.52 11.56 13.04
C CYS A 111 0.64 12.76 13.44
N PRO A 112 1.16 14.00 13.46
CA PRO A 112 0.37 15.17 13.84
C PRO A 112 -0.61 15.63 12.74
N VAL A 113 -0.48 15.10 11.52
CA VAL A 113 -1.28 15.48 10.36
C VAL A 113 -2.44 14.49 10.12
N CYS A 114 -2.14 13.20 10.12
CA CYS A 114 -3.13 12.15 9.87
C CYS A 114 -3.80 11.69 11.18
N THR A 115 -4.73 12.48 11.72
CA THR A 115 -5.36 12.19 13.02
C THR A 115 -6.17 10.90 13.04
N TYR A 116 -6.66 10.43 11.88
CA TYR A 116 -7.40 9.16 11.77
C TYR A 116 -6.64 7.98 12.38
N TRP A 117 -5.33 7.90 12.15
CA TRP A 117 -4.49 6.78 12.59
C TRP A 117 -4.07 6.86 14.06
N ALA A 118 -4.36 7.96 14.75
CA ALA A 118 -4.02 8.10 16.16
C ALA A 118 -4.81 7.08 16.99
N GLY A 119 -4.09 6.28 17.80
CA GLY A 119 -4.71 5.26 18.65
C GLY A 119 -5.31 4.08 17.89
N ARG A 120 -4.96 3.86 16.62
CA ARG A 120 -5.40 2.71 15.84
C ARG A 120 -4.25 1.77 15.51
N ASP A 121 -4.53 0.47 15.48
CA ASP A 121 -3.59 -0.48 14.90
C ASP A 121 -3.48 -0.22 13.40
N ARG A 122 -2.28 0.08 12.92
CA ARG A 122 -2.07 0.48 11.52
C ARG A 122 -2.42 -0.62 10.54
N PHE A 123 -2.33 -1.89 10.97
CA PHE A 123 -2.63 -2.99 10.08
C PHE A 123 -4.14 -3.15 9.99
N THR A 124 -4.86 -3.39 11.08
CA THR A 124 -6.31 -3.67 11.09
C THR A 124 -7.18 -2.43 10.91
N GLY A 125 -6.71 -1.25 11.35
CA GLY A 125 -7.50 -0.02 11.42
C GLY A 125 -8.38 0.08 12.68
N GLU A 126 -8.36 -0.93 13.55
CA GLU A 126 -9.16 -0.94 14.78
C GLU A 126 -8.55 -0.01 15.84
N ARG A 127 -9.40 0.61 16.66
CA ARG A 127 -8.93 1.39 17.80
C ARG A 127 -8.31 0.48 18.86
N LEU A 128 -7.16 0.88 19.39
CA LEU A 128 -6.40 0.14 20.39
C LEU A 128 -7.05 0.17 21.78
N ASP A 129 -7.97 1.10 22.02
CA ASP A 129 -8.73 1.25 23.27
C ASP A 129 -10.00 0.36 23.35
N GLY A 130 -10.30 -0.40 22.29
CA GLY A 130 -11.41 -1.36 22.28
C GLY A 130 -12.79 -0.76 22.02
N GLU A 131 -12.89 0.55 21.76
CA GLU A 131 -14.15 1.18 21.37
C GLU A 131 -14.42 0.94 19.87
N LYS A 132 -15.35 0.03 19.58
CA LYS A 132 -15.88 -0.15 18.22
C LYS A 132 -16.62 1.12 17.83
N GLU A 133 -16.13 1.77 16.78
CA GLU A 133 -16.80 2.91 16.14
C GLU A 133 -18.17 2.42 15.66
N SER A 134 -19.24 2.89 16.32
CA SER A 134 -20.60 2.54 15.96
C SER A 134 -20.94 3.19 14.62
N ASP A 135 -21.20 2.37 13.60
CA ASP A 135 -21.67 2.81 12.28
C ASP A 135 -22.85 3.78 12.43
N ALA A 136 -22.66 5.02 11.99
CA ALA A 136 -23.69 6.06 11.86
C ALA A 136 -23.96 6.33 10.38
#